data_AF-A0A8C5YJL7-F1
#
_entry.id   AF-A0A8C5YJL7-F1
#
_cell.length_a   1.000
_cell.length_b   1.000
_cell.length_c   1.000
_cell.angle_alpha   90.00
_cell.angle_beta   90.00
_cell.angle_gamma   90.00
#
_symmetry.space_group_name_H-M   'P 1'
#
loop_
_entity.id
_entity.type
_entity.pdbx_description
1 polymer ?
#
loop_
_entity_poly.entity_id
_entity_poly.type
_entity_poly.pdbx_seq_one_letter_code
_entity_poly.pdbx_strand_id
1 'polypeptide(L)'
;MFSRLVCIDDYEQHAKSVLQKSIYDYYRSGANDQETLADNITAFSRWKLYPRMLQNVAEIDLSTSVLGQRVSMPICAGATAMQRMAHVDGELATVRVINCSLDDFLRRIQHKLDLKEGRKKENDKENGNEGNEV
;
A
#
# COMPACT_ATOMS: atom_id res chain seq x y z
N MET A 1 -4.15 26.91 4.25
CA MET A 1 -2.68 26.76 4.18
C MET A 1 -2.41 25.45 3.45
N PHE A 2 -1.69 25.46 2.32
CA PHE A 2 -1.41 24.22 1.59
C PHE A 2 -0.51 23.32 2.44
N SER A 3 -0.97 22.12 2.77
CA SER A 3 -0.17 21.14 3.51
C SER A 3 0.95 20.64 2.61
N ARG A 4 2.17 21.15 2.82
CA ARG A 4 3.37 20.65 2.16
C ARG A 4 3.81 19.40 2.90
N LEU A 5 3.55 18.24 2.31
CA LEU A 5 3.96 16.94 2.85
C LEU A 5 5.36 16.62 2.31
N VAL A 6 6.32 16.36 3.18
CA VAL A 6 7.74 16.19 2.80
C VAL A 6 8.27 14.82 3.24
N CYS A 7 7.80 14.28 4.36
CA CYS A 7 8.14 12.94 4.83
C CYS A 7 6.89 12.06 4.98
N ILE A 8 7.11 10.76 5.19
CA ILE A 8 6.05 9.76 5.31
C ILE A 8 5.14 10.05 6.52
N ASP A 9 5.71 10.55 7.62
CA ASP A 9 4.94 10.91 8.82
C ASP A 9 3.93 12.04 8.54
N ASP A 10 4.28 12.99 7.66
CA ASP A 10 3.37 14.06 7.25
C ASP A 10 2.13 13.49 6.53
N TYR A 11 2.32 12.44 5.71
CA TYR A 11 1.23 11.75 5.04
C TYR A 11 0.34 11.01 6.05
N GLU A 12 0.90 10.40 7.10
CA GLU A 12 0.10 9.78 8.17
C GLU A 12 -0.74 10.83 8.91
N GLN A 13 -0.15 11.98 9.26
CA GLN A 13 -0.88 13.07 9.92
C GLN A 13 -1.98 13.65 9.02
N HIS A 14 -1.69 13.79 7.73
CA HIS A 14 -2.69 14.25 6.77
C HIS A 14 -3.82 13.22 6.62
N ALA A 15 -3.51 11.94 6.51
CA ALA A 15 -4.50 10.87 6.45
C ALA A 15 -5.42 10.86 7.68
N LYS A 16 -4.85 11.09 8.89
CA LYS A 16 -5.63 11.24 10.13
C LYS A 16 -6.62 12.41 10.08
N SER A 17 -6.28 13.48 9.37
CA SER A 17 -7.14 14.67 9.24
C SER A 17 -8.27 14.52 8.21
N VAL A 18 -8.10 13.64 7.22
CA VAL A 18 -9.02 13.48 6.08
C VAL A 18 -9.91 12.24 6.23
N LEU A 19 -9.38 11.15 6.77
CA LEU A 19 -10.10 9.88 6.89
C LEU A 19 -11.07 9.88 8.07
N GLN A 20 -12.15 9.10 7.94
CA GLN A 20 -13.01 8.79 9.08
C GLN A 20 -12.21 8.01 10.13
N LYS A 21 -12.48 8.28 11.41
CA LYS A 21 -11.74 7.70 12.54
C LYS A 21 -11.65 6.17 12.49
N SER A 22 -12.77 5.48 12.20
CA SER A 22 -12.81 4.02 12.10
C SER A 22 -11.90 3.47 10.99
N ILE A 23 -11.83 4.16 9.86
CA ILE A 23 -11.00 3.78 8.72
C ILE A 23 -9.52 4.04 9.05
N TYR A 24 -9.21 5.19 9.64
CA TYR A 24 -7.85 5.51 10.08
C TYR A 24 -7.35 4.50 11.13
N ASP A 25 -8.17 4.19 12.14
CA ASP A 25 -7.84 3.24 13.19
C ASP A 25 -7.62 1.84 12.61
N TYR A 26 -8.37 1.42 11.58
CA TYR A 26 -8.15 0.14 10.89
C TYR A 26 -6.73 0.04 10.28
N TYR A 27 -6.26 1.10 9.62
CA TYR A 27 -4.94 1.10 9.01
C TYR A 27 -3.80 1.31 10.01
N ARG A 28 -4.05 2.06 11.08
CA ARG A 28 -3.02 2.46 12.05
C ARG A 28 -2.82 1.47 13.20
N SER A 29 -3.82 0.64 13.51
CA SER A 29 -3.79 -0.21 14.70
C SER A 29 -2.84 -1.40 14.55
N GLY A 30 -2.08 -1.67 15.62
CA GLY A 30 -1.35 -2.92 15.82
C GLY A 30 -2.15 -3.93 16.65
N ALA A 31 -1.55 -5.09 16.93
CA ALA A 31 -2.16 -6.10 17.81
C ALA A 31 -2.02 -5.72 19.30
N ASN A 32 -3.07 -5.97 20.09
CA ASN A 32 -3.12 -5.72 21.54
C ASN A 32 -2.58 -4.32 21.91
N ASP A 33 -1.61 -4.26 22.81
CA ASP A 33 -0.98 -3.03 23.31
C ASP A 33 -0.03 -2.36 22.30
N GLN A 34 0.08 -2.92 21.08
CA GLN A 34 0.86 -2.37 19.96
C GLN A 34 2.37 -2.27 20.25
N GLU A 35 2.90 -3.04 21.20
CA GLU A 35 4.32 -3.03 21.55
C GLU A 35 5.21 -3.37 20.34
N THR A 36 4.83 -4.39 19.57
CA THR A 36 5.56 -4.77 18.34
C THR A 36 5.53 -3.67 17.28
N LEU A 37 4.45 -2.89 17.21
CA LEU A 37 4.36 -1.78 16.26
C LEU A 37 5.36 -0.68 16.61
N ALA A 38 5.48 -0.33 17.90
CA ALA A 38 6.46 0.62 18.39
C ALA A 38 7.90 0.09 18.25
N ASP A 39 8.12 -1.21 18.55
CA ASP A 39 9.45 -1.81 18.44
C ASP A 39 9.95 -1.86 16.98
N ASN A 40 9.08 -2.15 16.01
CA ASN A 40 9.45 -2.17 14.59
C ASN A 40 10.08 -0.85 14.10
N ILE A 41 9.57 0.30 14.59
CA ILE A 41 10.09 1.62 14.22
C ILE A 41 11.39 1.90 14.99
N THR A 42 11.38 1.70 16.31
CA THR A 42 12.55 1.98 17.15
C THR A 42 13.72 1.05 16.85
N ALA A 43 13.48 -0.14 16.28
CA ALA A 43 14.49 -1.07 15.81
C ALA A 43 15.46 -0.47 14.81
N PHE A 44 14.96 0.32 13.85
CA PHE A 44 15.82 0.98 12.88
C PHE A 44 16.79 1.98 13.53
N SER A 45 16.41 2.58 14.67
CA SER A 45 17.27 3.51 15.40
C SER A 45 18.40 2.82 16.16
N ARG A 46 18.26 1.51 16.44
CA ARG A 46 19.31 0.69 17.07
C ARG A 46 20.48 0.44 16.12
N TRP A 47 20.21 0.36 14.82
CA TRP A 47 21.23 0.16 13.79
C TRP A 47 21.85 1.51 13.38
N LYS A 48 23.18 1.61 13.44
CA LYS A 48 23.92 2.81 13.04
C LYS A 48 24.59 2.59 11.68
N LEU A 49 24.51 3.61 10.83
CA LEU A 49 25.20 3.63 9.54
C LEU A 49 26.62 4.16 9.73
N TYR A 50 27.57 3.51 9.07
CA TYR A 50 28.97 3.94 9.00
C TYR A 50 29.25 4.49 7.58
N PRO A 51 29.10 5.81 7.36
CA PRO A 51 29.30 6.40 6.04
C PRO A 51 30.77 6.27 5.62
N ARG A 52 31.00 5.84 4.38
CA ARG A 52 32.34 5.78 3.79
C ARG A 52 32.63 7.06 3.03
N MET A 53 33.71 7.74 3.40
CA MET A 53 34.11 9.01 2.80
C MET A 53 34.86 8.80 1.48
N LEU A 54 34.85 9.83 0.63
CA LEU A 54 35.56 9.89 -0.65
C LEU A 54 35.20 8.75 -1.64
N GLN A 55 34.00 8.18 -1.51
CA GLN A 55 33.46 7.27 -2.52
C GLN A 55 32.88 8.10 -3.67
N ASN A 56 33.18 7.71 -4.92
CA ASN A 56 32.55 8.35 -6.08
C ASN A 56 31.08 7.91 -6.15
N VAL A 57 30.18 8.80 -5.73
CA VAL A 57 28.72 8.62 -5.74
C VAL A 57 28.05 9.63 -6.67
N ALA A 58 28.76 10.12 -7.69
CA ALA A 58 28.21 11.07 -8.66
C ALA A 58 27.01 10.48 -9.43
N GLU A 59 27.05 9.18 -9.69
CA GLU A 59 25.96 8.41 -10.30
C GLU A 59 25.61 7.24 -9.38
N ILE A 60 24.35 7.18 -8.93
CA ILE A 60 23.84 6.13 -8.05
C ILE A 60 22.78 5.35 -8.82
N ASP A 61 23.05 4.08 -9.09
CA ASP A 61 22.06 3.14 -9.60
C ASP A 61 21.37 2.42 -8.43
N LEU A 62 20.06 2.59 -8.31
CA LEU A 62 19.22 1.91 -7.33
C LEU A 62 18.58 0.64 -7.90
N SER A 63 18.75 0.38 -9.20
CA SER A 63 18.12 -0.75 -9.86
C SER A 63 18.60 -2.08 -9.27
N THR A 64 17.68 -3.03 -9.13
CA THR A 64 18.00 -4.37 -8.62
C THR A 64 17.06 -5.41 -9.21
N SER A 65 17.12 -6.65 -8.74
CA SER A 65 16.19 -7.71 -9.13
C SER A 65 15.56 -8.37 -7.91
N VAL A 66 14.24 -8.58 -7.96
CA VAL A 66 13.48 -9.31 -6.96
C VAL A 66 12.84 -10.51 -7.64
N LEU A 67 13.14 -11.73 -7.18
CA LEU A 67 12.60 -12.98 -7.74
C LEU A 67 12.79 -13.12 -9.27
N GLY A 68 13.91 -12.61 -9.79
CA GLY A 68 14.25 -12.64 -11.22
C GLY A 68 13.65 -11.50 -12.06
N GLN A 69 12.83 -10.63 -11.47
CA GLN A 69 12.25 -9.46 -12.12
C GLN A 69 13.07 -8.21 -11.81
N ARG A 70 13.33 -7.37 -12.82
CA ARG A 70 14.10 -6.12 -12.65
C ARG A 70 13.23 -5.01 -12.07
N VAL A 71 13.72 -4.37 -11.00
CA VAL A 71 13.08 -3.26 -10.28
C VAL A 71 13.95 -2.00 -10.35
N SER A 72 13.34 -0.82 -10.38
CA SER A 72 14.06 0.47 -10.43
C SER A 72 14.71 0.87 -9.09
N MET A 73 14.20 0.36 -7.98
CA MET A 73 14.73 0.58 -6.63
C MET A 73 14.42 -0.62 -5.71
N PRO A 74 15.17 -0.86 -4.62
CA PRO A 74 14.93 -1.97 -3.69
C PRO A 74 13.76 -1.68 -2.72
N ILE A 75 12.68 -1.07 -3.21
CA ILE A 75 11.49 -0.71 -2.44
C ILE A 75 10.27 -1.21 -3.19
N CYS A 76 9.41 -1.95 -2.50
CA CYS A 76 8.20 -2.52 -3.07
C CYS A 76 6.99 -2.20 -2.16
N ALA A 77 5.80 -2.10 -2.75
CA ALA A 77 4.59 -1.97 -1.95
C ALA A 77 4.21 -3.33 -1.33
N GLY A 78 4.03 -3.34 -0.01
CA GLY A 78 3.49 -4.47 0.71
C GLY A 78 1.98 -4.64 0.46
N ALA A 79 1.48 -5.86 0.66
CA ALA A 79 0.05 -6.14 0.56
C ALA A 79 -0.71 -5.45 1.70
N THR A 80 -1.66 -4.60 1.35
CA THR A 80 -2.59 -3.93 2.28
C THR A 80 -4.01 -4.13 1.78
N ALA A 81 -4.94 -4.46 2.68
CA ALA A 81 -6.31 -4.78 2.29
C ALA A 81 -7.19 -3.54 2.19
N MET A 82 -8.24 -3.64 1.37
CA MET A 82 -9.35 -2.68 1.29
C MET A 82 -8.91 -1.24 0.99
N GLN A 83 -8.01 -1.02 0.03
CA GLN A 83 -7.44 0.31 -0.23
C GLN A 83 -8.49 1.34 -0.70
N ARG A 84 -9.62 0.86 -1.21
CA ARG A 84 -10.79 1.68 -1.55
C ARG A 84 -11.37 2.48 -0.39
N MET A 85 -11.12 2.10 0.86
CA MET A 85 -11.54 2.88 2.02
C MET A 85 -10.70 4.16 2.19
N ALA A 86 -9.46 4.18 1.69
CA ALA A 86 -8.59 5.35 1.74
C ALA A 86 -8.81 6.30 0.55
N HIS A 87 -9.06 5.77 -0.64
CA HIS A 87 -9.33 6.55 -1.85
C HIS A 87 -10.20 5.74 -2.81
N VAL A 88 -11.08 6.39 -3.58
CA VAL A 88 -12.03 5.72 -4.49
C VAL A 88 -11.37 4.78 -5.50
N ASP A 89 -10.19 5.15 -5.99
CA ASP A 89 -9.42 4.33 -6.94
C ASP A 89 -8.76 3.10 -6.29
N GLY A 90 -8.57 3.10 -4.97
CA GLY A 90 -7.99 2.01 -4.19
C GLY A 90 -6.76 1.36 -4.82
N GLU A 91 -6.83 0.05 -5.02
CA GLU A 91 -5.76 -0.78 -5.55
C GLU A 91 -5.31 -0.37 -6.95
N LEU A 92 -6.21 0.17 -7.76
CA LEU A 92 -5.87 0.64 -9.11
C LEU A 92 -4.88 1.80 -9.07
N ALA A 93 -5.04 2.74 -8.14
CA ALA A 93 -4.11 3.86 -7.99
C ALA A 93 -2.71 3.36 -7.59
N THR A 94 -2.65 2.44 -6.62
CA THR A 94 -1.41 1.81 -6.17
C THR A 94 -0.70 1.09 -7.32
N VAL A 95 -1.44 0.29 -8.10
CA VAL A 95 -0.89 -0.45 -9.24
C VAL A 95 -0.40 0.49 -10.34
N ARG A 96 -1.09 1.60 -10.62
CA ARG A 96 -0.64 2.58 -11.63
C ARG A 96 0.70 3.22 -11.26
N VAL A 97 0.86 3.61 -9.99
CA VAL A 97 2.10 4.21 -9.50
C VAL A 97 3.25 3.20 -9.55
N ILE A 98 2.99 1.96 -9.16
CA ILE A 98 4.03 0.91 -9.13
C ILE A 98 4.36 0.41 -10.54
N ASN A 99 3.38 0.27 -11.44
CA ASN A 99 3.62 -0.13 -12.82
C ASN A 99 4.43 0.90 -13.61
N CYS A 100 4.34 2.20 -13.26
CA CYS A 100 5.27 3.19 -13.80
C CYS A 100 6.75 2.90 -13.42
N SER A 101 6.99 2.02 -12.44
CA SER A 101 8.33 1.57 -12.03
C SER A 101 8.60 0.08 -12.30
N LEU A 102 7.57 -0.75 -12.48
CA LEU A 102 7.67 -2.21 -12.44
C LEU A 102 6.49 -2.94 -13.09
N ASP A 103 6.69 -3.53 -14.26
CA ASP A 103 5.72 -4.43 -14.89
C ASP A 103 5.77 -5.86 -14.27
N ASP A 104 4.63 -6.56 -14.36
CA ASP A 104 4.33 -7.98 -14.04
C ASP A 104 3.82 -8.39 -12.65
N PHE A 105 4.42 -8.03 -11.51
CA PHE A 105 4.03 -8.67 -10.22
C PHE A 105 2.60 -8.31 -9.74
N LEU A 106 2.16 -7.08 -9.98
CA LEU A 106 0.85 -6.60 -9.50
C LEU A 106 -0.32 -6.88 -10.44
N ARG A 107 -0.07 -7.08 -11.75
CA ARG A 107 -1.09 -7.52 -12.70
C ARG A 107 -1.78 -8.81 -12.24
N ARG A 108 -1.04 -9.67 -11.52
CA ARG A 108 -1.54 -10.95 -10.97
C ARG A 108 -2.45 -10.77 -9.75
N ILE A 109 -2.26 -9.70 -8.97
CA ILE A 109 -3.17 -9.33 -7.87
C ILE A 109 -4.44 -8.69 -8.44
N GLN A 110 -4.31 -7.82 -9.45
CA GLN A 110 -5.43 -7.17 -10.13
C GLN A 110 -6.42 -8.19 -10.71
N HIS A 111 -5.90 -9.22 -11.40
CA HIS A 111 -6.73 -10.29 -11.96
C HIS A 111 -7.54 -11.04 -10.88
N LYS A 112 -7.04 -11.15 -9.64
CA LYS A 112 -7.79 -11.79 -8.55
C LYS A 112 -8.87 -10.90 -7.93
N LEU A 113 -8.71 -9.57 -8.01
CA LEU A 113 -9.71 -8.61 -7.51
C LEU A 113 -10.87 -8.46 -8.50
N ASP A 114 -10.60 -8.33 -9.80
CA ASP A 114 -11.65 -8.29 -10.84
C ASP A 114 -12.53 -9.56 -10.82
N LEU A 115 -11.93 -10.73 -10.54
CA LEU A 115 -12.65 -12.01 -10.37
C LEU A 115 -13.52 -12.07 -9.09
N LYS A 116 -13.21 -11.29 -8.07
CA LYS A 116 -14.04 -11.21 -6.85
C LYS A 116 -15.17 -10.21 -7.03
N GLU A 117 -14.92 -9.11 -7.74
CA GLU A 117 -15.93 -8.09 -7.99
C GLU A 117 -16.96 -8.54 -9.04
N GLY A 118 -16.54 -9.33 -10.04
CA GLY A 118 -17.44 -10.03 -10.95
C GLY A 118 -18.37 -11.02 -10.23
N ARG A 119 -17.82 -11.84 -9.31
CA ARG A 119 -18.62 -12.83 -8.54
C ARG A 119 -19.62 -12.20 -7.56
N LYS A 120 -19.32 -11.03 -7.00
CA LYS A 120 -20.30 -10.30 -6.16
C LYS A 120 -21.51 -9.83 -6.97
N LYS A 121 -21.28 -9.28 -8.16
CA LYS A 121 -22.37 -8.82 -9.06
C LYS A 121 -23.25 -9.96 -9.59
N GLU A 122 -22.74 -11.18 -9.63
CA GLU A 122 -23.48 -12.37 -10.04
C GLU A 122 -24.34 -12.91 -8.89
N ASN A 123 -23.78 -13.02 -7.68
CA ASN A 123 -24.52 -13.43 -6.48
C ASN A 123 -25.59 -12.40 -6.03
N ASP A 124 -25.37 -11.11 -6.25
CA ASP A 124 -26.37 -10.06 -5.96
C ASP A 124 -27.54 -10.07 -6.97
N LYS A 125 -27.36 -10.67 -8.16
CA LYS A 125 -28.44 -10.86 -9.15
C LYS A 125 -29.28 -12.11 -8.86
N GLU A 126 -28.67 -13.18 -8.36
CA GLU A 126 -29.39 -14.42 -8.02
C GLU A 126 -30.29 -14.23 -6.78
N ASN A 127 -29.87 -13.46 -5.78
CA ASN A 127 -30.67 -13.21 -4.57
C ASN A 127 -31.76 -12.13 -4.75
N GLY A 128 -31.87 -11.49 -5.91
CA GLY A 128 -32.84 -10.44 -6.21
C GLY A 128 -34.14 -10.91 -6.87
N ASN A 129 -34.30 -12.21 -7.13
CA ASN A 129 -35.38 -12.74 -7.97
C ASN A 129 -36.38 -13.67 -7.26
N GLU A 130 -36.33 -13.81 -5.93
CA GLU A 130 -37.27 -14.67 -5.15
C GLU A 130 -38.47 -13.90 -4.54
N GLY A 131 -38.83 -12.74 -5.09
CA GLY A 131 -39.79 -11.82 -4.46
C GLY A 131 -41.05 -11.46 -5.24
N ASN A 132 -41.47 -12.23 -6.26
CA ASN A 132 -42.69 -11.89 -7.00
C ASN A 132 -43.39 -13.10 -7.64
N GLU A 133 -44.04 -13.94 -6.83
CA GLU A 133 -45.15 -14.78 -7.27
C GLU A 133 -46.29 -14.70 -6.24
N VAL A 134 -47.25 -13.79 -6.48
CA VAL A 134 -48.66 -13.90 -6.06
C VAL A 134 -49.54 -13.29 -7.13
#